data_AF-A0A7Y8D2Z7-F1
#
_entry.id   AF-A0A7Y8D2Z7-F1
#
_cell.length_a   1.000
_cell.length_b   1.000
_cell.length_c   1.000
_cell.angle_alpha   90.00
_cell.angle_beta   90.00
_cell.angle_gamma   90.00
#
_symmetry.space_group_name_H-M   'P 1'
#
loop_
_entity.id
_entity.type
_entity.pdbx_description
1 polymer ?
#
loop_
_entity_poly.entity_id
_entity_poly.type
_entity_poly.pdbx_seq_one_letter_code
_entity_poly.pdbx_strand_id
1 'polypeptide(L)'
;MDLFKQACWLLCETPIHGLLRSNSVGREDKVEKAKRQHELCSFYVAVAMGLSCTSQASKLYEAEFTAVYDTTLRLTDYLEKVTGFPLSPRADYDALAPLFFDNFHELALAALQTTSERSPSLSPPARSHQC
;
A
#
# COMPACT_ATOMS: atom_id res chain seq x y z
N MET A 1 -19.32 -10.80 -0.88
CA MET A 1 -18.59 -9.75 -1.64
C MET A 1 -18.23 -8.67 -0.65
N ASP A 2 -16.94 -8.51 -0.36
CA ASP A 2 -16.47 -7.44 0.52
C ASP A 2 -16.39 -6.14 -0.30
N LEU A 3 -17.36 -5.25 -0.07
CA LEU A 3 -17.46 -3.98 -0.77
C LEU A 3 -16.25 -3.07 -0.51
N PHE A 4 -15.66 -3.18 0.68
CA PHE A 4 -14.49 -2.39 1.06
C PHE A 4 -13.26 -2.89 0.30
N LYS A 5 -13.00 -4.20 0.32
CA LYS A 5 -11.92 -4.81 -0.46
C LYS A 5 -12.06 -4.50 -1.96
N GLN A 6 -13.26 -4.56 -2.52
CA GLN A 6 -13.50 -4.21 -3.92
C GLN A 6 -13.20 -2.73 -4.22
N ALA A 7 -13.61 -1.81 -3.34
CA ALA A 7 -13.30 -0.40 -3.49
C ALA A 7 -11.79 -0.13 -3.40
N CYS A 8 -11.10 -0.78 -2.46
CA CYS A 8 -9.64 -0.72 -2.37
C CYS A 8 -8.98 -1.25 -3.65
N TRP A 9 -9.45 -2.35 -4.22
CA TRP A 9 -8.91 -2.87 -5.50
C TRP A 9 -9.01 -1.83 -6.61
N LEU A 10 -10.20 -1.26 -6.83
CA LEU A 10 -10.43 -0.27 -7.90
C LEU A 10 -9.53 0.97 -7.76
N LEU A 11 -9.20 1.37 -6.54
CA LEU A 11 -8.32 2.53 -6.28
C LEU A 11 -6.84 2.16 -6.32
N CYS A 12 -6.48 0.93 -5.96
CA CYS A 12 -5.10 0.47 -5.90
C CYS A 12 -4.60 -0.18 -7.20
N GLU A 13 -5.48 -0.53 -8.14
CA GLU A 13 -5.11 -1.25 -9.36
C GLU A 13 -3.98 -0.56 -10.14
N THR A 14 -4.14 0.73 -10.44
CA THR A 14 -3.13 1.51 -11.18
C THR A 14 -1.78 1.59 -10.44
N PRO A 15 -1.71 1.98 -9.16
CA PRO A 15 -0.43 2.03 -8.45
C PRO A 15 0.20 0.64 -8.26
N ILE A 16 -0.59 -0.42 -8.12
CA ILE A 16 -0.08 -1.81 -8.07
C ILE A 16 0.60 -2.19 -9.38
N HIS A 17 -0.04 -1.94 -10.52
CA HIS A 17 0.57 -2.23 -11.83
C HIS A 17 1.85 -1.41 -12.04
N GLY A 18 1.85 -0.14 -11.61
CA GLY A 18 3.04 0.72 -11.64
C GLY A 18 4.18 0.12 -10.81
N LEU A 19 3.88 -0.33 -9.59
CA LEU A 19 4.83 -0.95 -8.69
C LEU A 19 5.38 -2.26 -9.26
N LEU A 20 4.54 -3.16 -9.77
CA LEU A 20 5.01 -4.42 -10.36
C LEU A 20 5.91 -4.18 -11.58
N ARG A 21 5.54 -3.23 -12.44
CA ARG A 21 6.33 -2.86 -13.62
C ARG A 21 7.68 -2.26 -13.24
N SER A 22 7.73 -1.39 -12.23
CA SER A 22 8.97 -0.76 -11.76
C SER A 22 9.92 -1.73 -11.04
N ASN A 23 9.49 -2.95 -10.74
CA ASN A 23 10.35 -4.02 -10.23
C ASN A 23 10.85 -4.97 -11.34
N SER A 24 10.33 -4.87 -12.56
CA SER A 24 10.59 -5.85 -13.63
C SER A 24 11.96 -5.69 -14.30
N VAL A 25 12.55 -6.78 -14.82
CA VAL A 25 13.87 -6.77 -15.47
C VAL A 25 13.98 -5.64 -16.50
N GLY A 26 15.05 -4.86 -16.43
CA GLY A 26 15.36 -3.83 -17.42
C GLY A 26 14.36 -2.67 -17.43
N ARG A 27 13.50 -2.59 -16.40
CA ARG A 27 12.54 -1.52 -16.14
C ARG A 27 12.60 -1.10 -14.67
N GLU A 28 13.67 -1.45 -13.97
CA GLU A 28 13.84 -1.16 -12.56
C GLU A 28 13.87 0.36 -12.36
N ASP A 29 12.89 0.87 -11.63
CA ASP A 29 12.81 2.27 -11.25
C ASP A 29 12.56 2.34 -9.75
N LYS A 30 13.64 2.56 -8.99
CA LYS A 30 13.58 2.63 -7.53
C LYS A 30 12.76 3.83 -7.05
N VAL A 31 12.74 4.92 -7.80
CA VAL A 31 11.99 6.13 -7.44
C VAL A 31 10.51 5.90 -7.64
N GLU A 32 10.12 5.34 -8.78
CA GLU A 32 8.73 4.99 -9.05
C GLU A 32 8.23 3.90 -8.10
N LYS A 33 9.05 2.87 -7.81
CA LYS A 33 8.74 1.84 -6.80
C LYS A 33 8.43 2.47 -5.44
N ALA A 34 9.32 3.33 -4.94
CA ALA A 34 9.14 4.00 -3.66
C ALA A 34 7.89 4.90 -3.65
N LYS A 35 7.65 5.63 -4.75
CA LYS A 35 6.47 6.48 -4.91
C LYS A 35 5.18 5.67 -4.85
N ARG A 36 5.08 4.55 -5.58
CA ARG A 36 3.88 3.69 -5.59
C ARG A 36 3.67 2.99 -4.26
N GLN A 37 4.74 2.54 -3.62
CA GLN A 37 4.66 2.00 -2.25
C GLN A 37 4.10 3.05 -1.29
N HIS A 38 4.64 4.28 -1.32
CA HIS A 38 4.16 5.37 -0.49
C HIS A 38 2.69 5.70 -0.76
N GLU A 39 2.28 5.76 -2.04
CA GLU A 39 0.89 6.03 -2.44
C GLU A 39 -0.09 4.98 -1.88
N LEU A 40 0.25 3.69 -1.99
CA LEU A 40 -0.56 2.59 -1.45
C LEU A 40 -0.68 2.67 0.08
N CYS A 41 0.45 2.84 0.79
CA CYS A 41 0.43 2.93 2.25
C CYS A 41 -0.34 4.16 2.74
N SER A 42 -0.13 5.31 2.09
CA SER A 42 -0.87 6.55 2.40
C SER A 42 -2.38 6.39 2.21
N PHE A 43 -2.81 5.67 1.17
CA PHE A 43 -4.23 5.39 0.96
C PHE A 43 -4.85 4.60 2.12
N TYR A 44 -4.23 3.49 2.54
CA TYR A 44 -4.77 2.66 3.62
C TYR A 44 -4.86 3.41 4.95
N VAL A 45 -3.81 4.17 5.28
CA VAL A 45 -3.82 5.00 6.50
C VAL A 45 -4.88 6.10 6.41
N ALA A 46 -4.99 6.79 5.26
CA ALA A 46 -5.99 7.84 5.09
C ALA A 46 -7.42 7.30 5.26
N VAL A 47 -7.71 6.14 4.68
CA VAL A 47 -9.01 5.48 4.82
C VAL A 47 -9.28 5.09 6.27
N ALA A 48 -8.32 4.44 6.93
CA ALA A 48 -8.47 4.01 8.32
C ALA A 48 -8.66 5.17 9.30
N MET A 49 -8.00 6.30 9.02
CA MET A 49 -8.01 7.49 9.88
C MET A 49 -9.06 8.53 9.47
N GLY A 50 -9.88 8.23 8.46
CA GLY A 50 -10.94 9.13 7.98
C GLY A 50 -10.43 10.44 7.35
N LEU A 51 -9.23 10.42 6.75
CA LEU A 51 -8.67 11.55 6.02
C LEU A 51 -9.31 11.71 4.64
N SER A 52 -9.52 12.96 4.23
CA SER A 52 -9.99 13.29 2.87
C SER A 52 -8.84 13.40 1.85
N CYS A 53 -7.58 13.37 2.31
CA CYS A 53 -6.40 13.55 1.49
C CYS A 53 -5.31 12.56 1.87
N THR A 54 -4.88 11.73 0.92
CA THR A 54 -3.86 10.69 1.15
C THR A 54 -2.48 11.28 1.43
N SER A 55 -2.16 12.45 0.86
CA SER A 55 -0.85 13.10 1.03
C SER A 55 -0.55 13.56 2.46
N GLN A 56 -1.57 13.64 3.32
CA GLN A 56 -1.44 14.01 4.73
C GLN A 56 -1.17 12.79 5.63
N ALA A 57 -1.40 11.57 5.15
CA ALA A 57 -1.36 10.37 5.98
C ALA A 57 -0.02 10.16 6.68
N SER A 58 1.10 10.25 5.96
CA SER A 58 2.44 10.06 6.56
C SER A 58 2.86 11.19 7.49
N LYS A 59 2.26 12.38 7.38
CA LYS A 59 2.54 13.54 8.24
C LYS A 59 1.72 13.55 9.52
N LEU A 60 0.46 13.13 9.43
CA LEU A 60 -0.50 13.17 10.56
C LEU A 60 -0.50 11.87 11.37
N TYR A 61 -0.19 10.74 10.73
CA TYR A 61 -0.26 9.39 11.30
C TYR A 61 1.01 8.62 10.96
N GLU A 62 2.15 9.17 11.38
CA GLU A 62 3.49 8.61 11.08
C GLU A 62 3.67 7.19 11.62
N ALA A 63 3.11 6.88 12.80
CA ALA A 63 3.23 5.57 13.43
C ALA A 63 2.47 4.50 12.62
N GLU A 64 1.25 4.79 12.24
CA GLU A 64 0.41 3.91 11.41
C GLU A 64 0.97 3.77 10.00
N PHE A 65 1.44 4.87 9.43
CA PHE A 65 2.13 4.86 8.14
C PHE A 65 3.37 3.97 8.17
N THR A 66 4.25 4.16 9.15
CA THR A 66 5.46 3.34 9.31
C THR A 66 5.12 1.87 9.49
N ALA A 67 4.10 1.55 10.30
CA ALA A 67 3.66 0.17 10.51
C ALA A 67 3.17 -0.50 9.22
N VAL A 68 2.33 0.19 8.44
CA VAL A 68 1.84 -0.33 7.14
C VAL A 68 3.00 -0.44 6.16
N TYR A 69 3.84 0.59 6.07
CA TYR A 69 4.97 0.65 5.14
C TYR A 69 5.98 -0.47 5.39
N ASP A 70 6.44 -0.66 6.62
CA ASP A 70 7.43 -1.70 6.95
C ASP A 70 6.89 -3.11 6.73
N THR A 71 5.61 -3.33 7.08
CA THR A 71 4.97 -4.64 6.93
C THR A 71 4.80 -5.00 5.47
N THR A 72 4.39 -4.05 4.64
CA THR A 72 4.11 -4.28 3.21
C THR A 72 5.35 -4.18 2.33
N LEU A 73 6.39 -3.43 2.73
CA LEU A 73 7.66 -3.38 1.99
C LEU A 73 8.29 -4.77 1.90
N ARG A 74 8.19 -5.57 2.97
CA ARG A 74 8.66 -6.96 3.00
C ARG A 74 7.93 -7.85 2.00
N LEU A 75 6.67 -7.58 1.68
CA LEU A 75 5.95 -8.30 0.63
C LEU A 75 6.56 -8.00 -0.74
N THR A 76 6.89 -6.73 -1.00
CA THR A 76 7.52 -6.31 -2.25
C THR A 76 8.92 -6.93 -2.40
N ASP A 77 9.71 -6.96 -1.33
CA ASP A 77 11.03 -7.62 -1.31
C ASP A 77 10.92 -9.16 -1.38
N TYR A 78 9.86 -9.73 -0.80
CA TYR A 78 9.57 -11.17 -0.87
C TYR A 78 9.12 -11.57 -2.27
N LEU A 79 8.35 -10.75 -2.96
CA LEU A 79 8.00 -10.99 -4.35
C LEU A 79 9.23 -10.98 -5.24
N GLU A 80 10.17 -10.04 -5.01
CA GLU A 80 11.51 -10.16 -5.62
C GLU A 80 12.09 -11.56 -5.37
N LYS A 81 12.07 -12.05 -4.13
CA LYS A 81 12.68 -13.34 -3.80
C LYS A 81 11.95 -14.58 -4.33
N VAL A 82 10.62 -14.60 -4.38
CA VAL A 82 9.82 -15.85 -4.48
C VAL A 82 9.18 -16.08 -5.84
N THR A 83 8.82 -15.05 -6.60
CA THR A 83 8.36 -15.26 -7.99
C THR A 83 9.53 -15.49 -8.97
N GLY A 84 10.74 -15.69 -8.44
CA GLY A 84 11.96 -15.84 -9.24
C GLY A 84 12.28 -14.52 -9.95
N PHE A 85 12.59 -13.47 -9.18
CA PHE A 85 13.05 -12.25 -9.83
C PHE A 85 14.45 -12.39 -10.38
N PRO A 86 14.72 -11.62 -11.44
CA PRO A 86 13.88 -10.52 -11.95
C PRO A 86 12.63 -10.99 -12.75
N LEU A 87 11.43 -10.42 -12.46
CA LEU A 87 10.20 -10.74 -13.20
C LEU A 87 10.48 -10.50 -14.68
N SER A 88 10.28 -11.53 -15.49
CA SER A 88 10.42 -11.42 -16.94
C SER A 88 9.64 -10.20 -17.43
N PRO A 89 10.16 -9.43 -18.41
CA PRO A 89 9.41 -8.35 -19.06
C PRO A 89 8.05 -8.80 -19.64
N ARG A 90 7.84 -10.13 -19.77
CA ARG A 90 6.62 -10.81 -20.21
C ARG A 90 5.76 -11.36 -19.06
N ALA A 91 6.00 -10.94 -17.82
CA ALA A 91 5.16 -11.34 -16.69
C ALA A 91 3.69 -10.99 -16.95
N ASP A 92 2.79 -11.88 -16.57
CA ASP A 92 1.36 -11.65 -16.66
C ASP A 92 0.93 -10.75 -15.50
N TYR A 93 1.01 -9.43 -15.71
CA TYR A 93 0.66 -8.45 -14.68
C TYR A 93 -0.81 -8.51 -14.31
N ASP A 94 -1.69 -8.89 -15.24
CA ASP A 94 -3.13 -9.01 -15.00
C ASP A 94 -3.42 -10.17 -14.05
N ALA A 95 -2.62 -11.24 -14.10
CA ALA A 95 -2.69 -12.34 -13.13
C ALA A 95 -1.97 -12.03 -11.81
N LEU A 96 -0.86 -11.27 -11.84
CA LEU A 96 -0.06 -10.97 -10.65
C LEU A 96 -0.64 -9.84 -9.79
N ALA A 97 -1.27 -8.83 -10.39
CA ALA A 97 -1.80 -7.69 -9.67
C ALA A 97 -2.87 -8.07 -8.62
N PRO A 98 -3.85 -8.94 -8.92
CA PRO A 98 -4.82 -9.40 -7.92
C PRO A 98 -4.16 -10.14 -6.76
N LEU A 99 -3.17 -11.00 -7.04
CA LEU A 99 -2.44 -11.75 -6.00
C LEU A 99 -1.63 -10.82 -5.10
N PHE A 100 -0.95 -9.82 -5.69
CA PHE A 100 -0.25 -8.81 -4.92
C PHE A 100 -1.22 -8.00 -4.05
N PHE A 101 -2.34 -7.57 -4.64
CA PHE A 101 -3.35 -6.82 -3.92
C PHE A 101 -3.88 -7.57 -2.71
N ASP A 102 -4.22 -8.84 -2.87
CA ASP A 102 -4.77 -9.65 -1.77
C ASP A 102 -3.80 -9.68 -0.59
N ASN A 103 -2.53 -9.97 -0.85
CA ASN A 103 -1.49 -9.98 0.19
C ASN A 103 -1.25 -8.59 0.79
N PHE A 104 -1.18 -7.56 -0.06
CA PHE A 104 -0.97 -6.18 0.40
C PHE A 104 -2.12 -5.72 1.30
N HIS A 105 -3.37 -5.99 0.89
CA HIS A 105 -4.58 -5.63 1.61
C HIS A 105 -4.61 -6.26 3.00
N GLU A 106 -4.36 -7.57 3.08
CA GLU A 106 -4.33 -8.30 4.35
C GLU A 106 -3.24 -7.77 5.29
N LEU A 107 -2.02 -7.56 4.79
CA LEU A 107 -0.91 -7.03 5.57
C LEU A 107 -1.14 -5.59 6.05
N ALA A 108 -1.70 -4.73 5.19
CA ALA A 108 -2.00 -3.35 5.56
C ALA A 108 -3.07 -3.28 6.65
N LEU A 109 -4.13 -4.08 6.56
CA LEU A 109 -5.17 -4.14 7.58
C LEU A 109 -4.65 -4.72 8.90
N ALA A 110 -3.85 -5.79 8.86
CA ALA A 110 -3.25 -6.36 10.06
C ALA A 110 -2.33 -5.36 10.78
N ALA A 111 -1.54 -4.58 10.02
CA ALA A 111 -0.70 -3.52 10.58
C ALA A 111 -1.53 -2.44 11.28
N LEU A 112 -2.62 -1.99 10.66
CA LEU A 112 -3.52 -0.98 11.22
C LEU A 112 -4.31 -1.46 12.45
N GLN A 113 -4.68 -2.74 12.49
CA GLN A 113 -5.32 -3.32 13.69
C GLN A 113 -4.34 -3.33 14.87
N THR A 114 -3.09 -3.71 14.62
CA THR A 114 -2.05 -3.77 15.65
C THR A 114 -1.74 -2.38 16.25
N THR A 115 -1.78 -1.32 15.43
CA THR A 115 -1.59 0.06 15.93
C THR A 115 -2.80 0.56 16.69
N SER A 116 -4.02 0.21 16.27
CA SER A 116 -5.25 0.57 16.99
C SER A 116 -5.33 -0.06 18.39
N GLU A 117 -4.87 -1.30 18.56
CA GLU A 117 -4.85 -1.97 19.87
C GLU A 117 -3.84 -1.37 20.85
N ARG A 118 -2.77 -0.72 20.34
CA ARG A 118 -1.77 -0.04 21.18
C ARG A 118 -2.19 1.36 21.65
N SER A 119 -3.15 1.99 20.98
CA SER A 119 -3.53 3.38 21.22
C SER A 119 -5.04 3.51 21.46
N PRO A 120 -5.54 3.26 22.68
CA PRO A 120 -6.98 3.35 22.95
C PRO A 120 -7.54 4.79 23.02
N SER A 121 -6.76 5.82 22.68
CA SER A 121 -7.24 7.21 22.75
C SER A 121 -6.54 8.12 21.73
N LEU A 122 -7.14 8.32 20.56
CA LEU A 122 -6.81 9.45 19.69
C LEU A 122 -8.10 10.03 19.09
N SER A 123 -8.51 11.17 19.63
CA SER A 123 -9.49 12.03 18.98
C SER A 123 -8.88 12.55 17.66
N PRO A 124 -9.61 12.52 16.54
CA PRO A 124 -9.07 12.94 15.26
C PRO A 124 -8.72 14.44 15.29
N PRO A 125 -7.57 14.85 14.71
CA PRO A 125 -7.27 16.27 14.51
C PRO A 125 -8.36 16.91 13.63
N ALA A 126 -8.70 18.16 13.94
CA ALA A 126 -9.76 18.90 13.27
C ALA A 126 -9.59 18.88 11.74
N ARG A 127 -10.67 18.51 11.04
CA ARG A 127 -10.72 18.37 9.57
C ARG A 127 -10.20 19.64 8.90
N SER A 128 -8.98 19.59 8.38
CA SER A 128 -8.41 20.65 7.56
C SER A 128 -8.79 20.38 6.10
N HIS A 129 -9.83 21.07 5.64
CA HIS A 129 -10.23 21.10 4.24
C HIS A 129 -9.20 21.91 3.43
N GLN A 130 -8.15 21.26 2.97
CA GLN A 130 -7.33 21.74 1.85
C GLN A 130 -6.54 20.56 1.28
N CYS A 131 -6.94 20.15 0.06
CA CYS A 131 -6.17 19.27 -0.83
C CYS A 131 -5.35 20.13 -1.77
#